data_AF-A0AAD3GZ89-F1
#
_entry.id   AF-A0AAD3GZ89-F1
#
_cell.length_a   1.000
_cell.length_b   1.000
_cell.length_c   1.000
_cell.angle_alpha   90.00
_cell.angle_beta   90.00
_cell.angle_gamma   90.00
#
_symmetry.space_group_name_H-M   'P 1'
#
loop_
_entity.id
_entity.type
_entity.pdbx_description
1 polymer ?
#
loop_
_entity_poly.entity_id
_entity_poly.type
_entity_poly.pdbx_seq_one_letter_code
_entity_poly.pdbx_strand_id
1 'polypeptide(L)'
;MAIGASYKDPNTGYLQVFQYKDTDWVQIGDTIVGQCAKKCTGMHISLSKNGKVLVDGGKKEARIFQFKNNNWYQISEGFDFDGDSWLYKDGIGVSISGDGKVVAMGDSVKQFVKTTNIEALVL
;
A
#
# COMPACT_ATOMS: atom_id res chain seq x y z
N MET A 1 2.40 5.53 -12.08
CA MET A 1 1.18 4.71 -11.99
C MET A 1 1.47 3.54 -11.07
N ALA A 2 0.55 3.16 -10.20
CA ALA A 2 0.68 1.95 -9.39
C ALA A 2 -0.47 1.00 -9.75
N ILE A 3 -0.18 -0.29 -9.78
CA ILE A 3 -1.16 -1.36 -9.97
C ILE A 3 -0.98 -2.39 -8.88
N GLY A 4 -2.03 -3.14 -8.59
CA GLY A 4 -1.91 -4.33 -7.76
C GLY A 4 -3.01 -5.33 -8.06
N ALA A 5 -2.75 -6.54 -7.59
CA ALA A 5 -3.64 -7.66 -7.73
C ALA A 5 -3.67 -8.41 -6.40
N SER A 6 -4.87 -8.65 -5.88
CA SER A 6 -5.08 -9.23 -4.55
C SER A 6 -5.12 -10.75 -4.49
N TYR A 7 -5.06 -11.43 -5.65
CA TYR A 7 -5.28 -12.88 -5.76
C TYR A 7 -4.36 -13.54 -6.81
N LYS A 8 -3.04 -13.38 -6.67
CA LYS A 8 -2.06 -14.18 -7.42
C LYS A 8 -1.67 -15.39 -6.59
N ASP A 9 -1.84 -16.61 -7.12
CA ASP A 9 -1.37 -17.87 -6.52
C ASP A 9 0.14 -17.75 -6.17
N PRO A 10 0.57 -17.82 -4.89
CA PRO A 10 -0.07 -18.38 -3.68
C PRO A 10 -0.97 -17.44 -2.85
N ASN A 11 -1.96 -16.78 -3.47
CA ASN A 11 -2.92 -15.83 -2.89
C ASN A 11 -2.31 -14.69 -2.05
N THR A 12 -1.04 -14.34 -2.29
CA THR A 12 -0.34 -13.26 -1.59
C THR A 12 -0.66 -11.88 -2.18
N GLY A 13 -0.99 -11.85 -3.47
CA GLY A 13 -1.11 -10.61 -4.23
C GLY A 13 0.24 -9.93 -4.48
N TYR A 14 0.21 -8.84 -5.24
CA TYR A 14 1.40 -8.04 -5.54
C TYR A 14 1.06 -6.59 -5.89
N LEU A 15 2.08 -5.72 -5.83
CA LEU A 15 2.04 -4.35 -6.32
C LEU A 15 3.19 -4.12 -7.29
N GLN A 16 2.92 -3.32 -8.31
CA GLN A 16 3.93 -2.84 -9.25
C GLN A 16 3.74 -1.34 -9.49
N VAL A 17 4.84 -0.62 -9.65
CA VAL A 17 4.81 0.81 -9.95
C VAL A 17 5.52 1.04 -11.28
N PHE A 18 4.88 1.81 -12.14
CA PHE A 18 5.35 2.14 -13.48
C PHE A 18 5.54 3.64 -13.62
N GLN A 19 6.59 4.01 -14.34
CA GLN A 19 6.87 5.36 -14.78
C GLN A 19 6.80 5.40 -16.31
N TYR A 20 6.04 6.36 -16.84
CA TYR A 20 6.04 6.61 -18.27
C TYR A 20 7.36 7.29 -18.65
N LYS A 21 8.14 6.63 -19.52
CA LYS A 21 9.42 7.13 -20.03
C LYS A 21 9.40 7.01 -21.54
N ASP A 22 9.77 8.10 -22.20
CA ASP A 22 9.76 8.25 -23.66
C ASP A 22 8.38 7.92 -24.26
N THR A 23 8.18 6.68 -24.66
CA THR A 23 6.96 6.19 -25.32
C THR A 23 6.32 4.99 -24.62
N ASP A 24 6.83 4.54 -23.46
CA ASP A 24 6.36 3.32 -22.80
C ASP A 24 6.28 3.42 -21.27
N TRP A 25 5.49 2.55 -20.66
CA TRP A 25 5.39 2.37 -19.22
C TRP A 25 6.44 1.38 -18.74
N VAL A 26 7.47 1.88 -18.05
CA VAL A 26 8.55 1.05 -17.52
C VAL A 26 8.34 0.84 -16.03
N GLN A 27 8.40 -0.41 -15.56
CA GLN A 27 8.34 -0.71 -14.12
C GLN A 27 9.55 -0.08 -13.41
N ILE A 28 9.32 0.53 -12.25
CA ILE A 28 10.35 1.08 -11.38
C ILE A 28 10.42 0.28 -10.07
N GLY A 29 11.63 -0.20 -9.75
CA GLY A 29 11.85 -1.09 -8.63
C GLY A 29 11.27 -2.49 -8.80
N ASP A 30 11.51 -3.31 -7.79
CA ASP A 30 11.03 -4.68 -7.78
C ASP A 30 9.52 -4.75 -7.54
N THR A 31 8.92 -5.86 -7.97
CA THR A 31 7.55 -6.18 -7.60
C THR A 31 7.45 -6.40 -6.10
N ILE A 32 6.54 -5.68 -5.44
CA ILE A 32 6.27 -5.86 -4.02
C ILE A 32 5.33 -7.07 -3.91
N VAL A 33 5.85 -8.18 -3.38
CA VAL A 33 5.07 -9.39 -3.14
C VAL A 33 4.38 -9.29 -1.79
N GLY A 34 3.08 -9.57 -1.75
CA GLY A 34 2.31 -9.55 -0.50
C GLY A 34 2.65 -10.71 0.44
N GLN A 35 2.07 -10.68 1.64
CA GLN A 35 2.24 -11.74 2.65
C GLN A 35 0.87 -12.39 2.93
N CYS A 36 0.70 -13.69 2.67
CA CYS A 36 -0.58 -14.36 2.87
C CYS A 36 -0.66 -15.05 4.24
N ALA A 37 -1.36 -14.40 5.17
CA ALA A 37 -2.03 -15.02 6.32
C ALA A 37 -3.22 -14.14 6.76
N LYS A 38 -4.17 -13.88 5.85
CA LYS A 38 -5.34 -12.99 6.02
C LYS A 38 -5.08 -11.47 5.85
N LYS A 39 -3.89 -11.06 5.40
CA LYS A 39 -3.48 -9.65 5.16
C LYS A 39 -3.22 -9.35 3.67
N CYS A 40 -4.12 -9.80 2.78
CA CYS A 40 -3.94 -9.71 1.32
C CYS A 40 -3.58 -8.28 0.85
N THR A 41 -2.59 -8.18 -0.04
CA THR A 41 -2.06 -6.93 -0.63
C THR A 41 -2.78 -6.55 -1.92
N GLY A 42 -2.74 -5.28 -2.32
CA GLY A 42 -3.17 -4.86 -3.66
C GLY A 42 -4.68 -4.78 -3.83
N MET A 43 -5.42 -4.60 -2.73
CA MET A 43 -6.86 -4.31 -2.77
C MET A 43 -7.11 -2.82 -2.95
N HIS A 44 -6.44 -1.98 -2.16
CA HIS A 44 -6.47 -0.53 -2.27
C HIS A 44 -5.07 0.02 -2.37
N ILE A 45 -4.85 0.99 -3.25
CA ILE A 45 -3.51 1.50 -3.54
C ILE A 45 -3.58 3.00 -3.71
N SER A 46 -2.63 3.71 -3.12
CA SER A 46 -2.44 5.14 -3.34
C SER A 46 -0.97 5.47 -3.53
N LEU A 47 -0.65 6.30 -4.52
CA LEU A 47 0.71 6.72 -4.85
C LEU A 47 0.81 8.23 -4.70
N SER A 48 1.84 8.72 -4.02
CA SER A 48 2.09 10.16 -3.90
C SER A 48 2.30 10.80 -5.26
N LYS A 49 2.07 12.13 -5.38
CA LYS A 49 2.19 12.85 -6.65
C LYS A 49 3.58 12.72 -7.29
N ASN A 50 4.62 12.67 -6.45
CA ASN A 50 6.00 12.50 -6.90
C ASN A 50 6.38 11.03 -7.19
N GLY A 51 5.48 10.07 -6.96
CA GLY A 51 5.71 8.65 -7.22
C GLY A 51 6.70 7.97 -6.27
N LYS A 52 7.08 8.61 -5.15
CA LYS A 52 8.11 8.09 -4.22
C LYS A 52 7.55 7.37 -3.00
N VAL A 53 6.25 7.51 -2.71
CA VAL A 53 5.59 6.83 -1.60
C VAL A 53 4.35 6.12 -2.11
N LEU A 54 4.25 4.84 -1.78
CA LEU A 54 3.14 3.96 -2.10
C LEU A 54 2.48 3.48 -0.81
N VAL A 55 1.15 3.53 -0.76
CA VAL A 55 0.36 2.98 0.34
C VAL A 55 -0.47 1.83 -0.20
N ASP A 56 -0.41 0.70 0.50
CA ASP A 56 -1.18 -0.50 0.24
C ASP A 56 -2.17 -0.70 1.38
N GLY A 57 -3.45 -0.75 1.04
CA GLY A 57 -4.52 -1.15 1.93
C GLY A 57 -4.93 -2.59 1.67
N GLY A 58 -4.62 -3.47 2.61
CA GLY A 58 -5.01 -4.88 2.57
C GLY A 58 -6.25 -5.18 3.40
N LYS A 59 -6.55 -6.47 3.62
CA LYS A 59 -7.74 -6.87 4.41
C LYS A 59 -7.71 -6.38 5.86
N LYS A 60 -6.55 -6.39 6.51
CA LYS A 60 -6.42 -6.03 7.94
C LYS A 60 -5.25 -5.14 8.26
N GLU A 61 -4.47 -4.80 7.26
CA GLU A 61 -3.24 -4.08 7.43
C GLU A 61 -3.11 -3.06 6.31
N ALA A 62 -2.67 -1.85 6.67
CA ALA A 62 -2.17 -0.88 5.71
C ALA A 62 -0.66 -0.77 5.84
N ARG A 63 0.05 -0.77 4.71
CA ARG A 63 1.51 -0.73 4.65
C ARG A 63 1.97 0.44 3.80
N ILE A 64 3.07 1.06 4.22
CA ILE A 64 3.66 2.19 3.51
C ILE A 64 5.03 1.78 2.98
N PHE A 65 5.26 2.05 1.71
CA PHE A 65 6.51 1.79 1.01
C PHE A 65 7.12 3.08 0.50
N GLN A 66 8.45 3.18 0.56
CA GLN A 66 9.22 4.29 0.04
C GLN A 66 10.17 3.82 -1.07
N PHE A 67 10.18 4.56 -2.17
CA PHE A 67 11.10 4.32 -3.27
C PHE A 67 12.46 4.99 -2.99
N LYS A 68 13.50 4.18 -2.83
CA LYS A 68 14.88 4.60 -2.56
C LYS A 68 15.82 3.69 -3.34
N ASN A 69 16.97 4.20 -3.79
CA ASN A 69 18.01 3.37 -4.44
C ASN A 69 17.47 2.45 -5.55
N ASN A 70 16.54 2.98 -6.35
CA ASN A 70 15.87 2.25 -7.43
C ASN A 70 15.03 1.03 -6.98
N ASN A 71 14.60 0.96 -5.72
CA ASN A 71 13.74 -0.11 -5.21
C ASN A 71 12.72 0.36 -4.16
N TRP A 72 11.73 -0.48 -3.87
CA TRP A 72 10.68 -0.24 -2.88
C TRP A 72 11.01 -0.89 -1.53
N TYR A 73 10.92 -0.09 -0.47
CA TYR A 73 11.17 -0.54 0.90
C TYR A 73 9.94 -0.27 1.76
N GLN A 74 9.47 -1.27 2.49
CA GLN A 74 8.45 -1.05 3.52
C GLN A 74 9.07 -0.21 4.64
N ILE A 75 8.41 0.88 5.01
CA ILE A 75 8.88 1.82 6.04
C ILE A 75 7.94 1.89 7.25
N SER A 76 7.01 0.95 7.36
CA SER A 76 6.07 0.83 8.48
C SER A 76 6.00 -0.61 8.93
N GLU A 77 5.85 -0.88 10.22
CA GLU A 77 5.55 -2.23 10.75
C GLU A 77 4.19 -2.77 10.25
N GLY A 78 3.36 -1.91 9.65
CA GLY A 78 2.00 -2.22 9.28
C GLY A 78 1.04 -1.63 10.30
N PHE A 79 -0.03 -1.01 9.82
CA PHE A 79 -1.12 -0.55 10.67
C PHE A 79 -2.16 -1.65 10.72
N ASP A 80 -2.09 -2.47 11.76
CA ASP A 80 -3.08 -3.51 12.00
C ASP A 80 -4.41 -2.91 12.48
N PHE A 81 -5.50 -3.40 11.91
CA PHE A 81 -6.86 -3.05 12.29
C PHE A 81 -7.48 -4.25 13.00
N ASP A 82 -7.70 -4.12 14.31
CA ASP A 82 -8.25 -5.17 15.16
C ASP A 82 -9.68 -5.56 14.76
N GLY A 83 -9.92 -6.85 14.50
CA GLY A 83 -11.25 -7.42 14.27
C GLY A 83 -11.23 -8.75 13.52
N ASP A 84 -12.39 -9.38 13.35
CA ASP A 84 -12.52 -10.67 12.66
C ASP A 84 -12.38 -10.55 11.14
N SER A 85 -11.55 -11.42 10.53
CA SER A 85 -11.19 -11.37 9.09
C SER A 85 -12.38 -11.47 8.14
N TRP A 86 -13.50 -12.01 8.63
CA TRP A 86 -14.72 -12.24 7.88
C TRP A 86 -15.51 -10.97 7.59
N LEU A 87 -15.24 -9.88 8.33
CA LEU A 87 -15.93 -8.60 8.18
C LEU A 87 -15.22 -7.66 7.19
N TYR A 88 -13.90 -7.83 6.98
CA TYR A 88 -13.10 -6.99 6.08
C TYR A 88 -13.13 -7.49 4.63
N LYS A 89 -14.34 -7.66 4.07
CA LYS A 89 -14.49 -8.11 2.67
C LYS A 89 -13.88 -7.12 1.70
N ASP A 90 -14.04 -5.84 2.00
CA ASP A 90 -13.62 -4.75 1.11
C ASP A 90 -12.19 -4.28 1.42
N GLY A 91 -11.60 -4.68 2.56
CA GLY A 91 -10.26 -4.23 2.99
C GLY A 91 -10.21 -2.76 3.43
N ILE A 92 -9.00 -2.31 3.77
CA ILE A 92 -8.76 -0.95 4.27
C ILE A 92 -8.59 0.00 3.09
N GLY A 93 -9.47 0.98 2.96
CA GLY A 93 -9.33 2.07 1.99
C GLY A 93 -8.18 3.00 2.39
N VAL A 94 -7.37 3.39 1.42
CA VAL A 94 -6.18 4.23 1.67
C VAL A 94 -6.11 5.42 0.71
N SER A 95 -5.60 6.54 1.20
CA SER A 95 -5.27 7.73 0.41
C SER A 95 -4.01 8.39 0.95
N ILE A 96 -3.17 8.93 0.07
CA ILE A 96 -1.97 9.69 0.45
C ILE A 96 -2.03 11.10 -0.11
N SER A 97 -1.58 12.07 0.69
CA SER A 97 -1.44 13.46 0.26
C SER A 97 -0.46 13.60 -0.91
N GLY A 98 -0.64 14.65 -1.72
CA GLY A 98 0.21 14.88 -2.89
C GLY A 98 1.69 15.03 -2.55
N ASP A 99 2.00 15.63 -1.40
CA ASP A 99 3.37 15.77 -0.88
C ASP A 99 3.94 14.47 -0.29
N GLY A 100 3.12 13.42 -0.14
CA GLY A 100 3.53 12.13 0.38
C GLY A 100 3.83 12.13 1.88
N LYS A 101 3.28 13.07 2.66
CA LYS A 101 3.53 13.17 4.10
C LYS A 101 2.43 12.60 4.97
N VAL A 102 1.18 12.68 4.50
CA VAL A 102 -0.01 12.28 5.28
C VAL A 102 -0.72 11.15 4.57
N VAL A 103 -0.96 10.07 5.29
CA VAL A 103 -1.79 8.95 4.85
C VAL A 103 -3.11 8.99 5.60
N ALA A 104 -4.23 8.78 4.92
CA ALA A 104 -5.54 8.51 5.51
C ALA A 104 -5.92 7.06 5.25
N MET A 105 -6.38 6.37 6.28
CA MET A 105 -6.75 4.95 6.23
C MET A 105 -8.13 4.79 6.85
N GLY A 106 -9.03 4.06 6.17
CA GLY A 106 -10.42 3.88 6.56
C GLY A 106 -10.89 2.44 6.41
N ASP A 107 -11.67 1.96 7.37
CA ASP A 107 -12.32 0.65 7.28
C ASP A 107 -13.85 0.78 7.46
N SER A 108 -14.57 0.10 6.56
CA SER A 108 -16.03 0.00 6.51
C SER A 108 -16.65 -0.60 7.77
N VAL A 109 -15.90 -1.40 8.54
CA VAL A 109 -16.42 -2.12 9.72
C VAL A 109 -16.43 -1.25 10.98
N LYS A 110 -15.41 -0.39 11.17
CA LYS A 110 -15.26 0.37 12.43
C LYS A 110 -15.25 1.89 12.30
N GLN A 111 -15.45 2.47 11.10
CA GLN A 111 -15.35 3.93 10.86
C GLN A 111 -14.03 4.53 11.38
N PHE A 112 -12.95 3.75 11.42
CA PHE A 112 -11.68 4.19 11.98
C PHE A 112 -10.89 4.97 10.94
N VAL A 113 -10.58 6.23 11.25
CA VAL A 113 -9.66 7.06 10.45
C VAL A 113 -8.35 7.21 11.21
N LYS A 114 -7.26 6.71 10.63
CA LYS A 114 -5.91 6.96 11.16
C LYS A 114 -5.13 7.80 10.17
N THR A 115 -4.52 8.85 10.69
CA THR A 115 -3.51 9.62 9.99
C THR A 115 -2.15 9.39 10.61
N THR A 116 -1.11 9.36 9.79
CA THR A 116 0.27 9.24 10.25
C THR A 116 1.17 10.12 9.39
N ASN A 117 2.20 10.68 10.01
CA ASN A 117 3.26 11.38 9.30
C ASN A 117 4.36 10.38 8.98
N ILE A 118 4.69 10.25 7.70
CA ILE A 118 5.72 9.32 7.22
C ILE A 118 7.10 9.64 7.80
N GLU A 119 7.39 10.92 8.10
CA GLU A 119 8.66 11.31 8.72
C GLU A 119 8.86 10.69 10.10
N ALA A 120 7.78 10.31 10.80
CA ALA A 120 7.85 9.62 12.10
C ALA A 120 8.07 8.11 12.00
N LEU A 121 8.03 7.54 10.79
CA LEU A 121 8.15 6.10 10.53
C LEU A 121 9.54 5.70 10.02
N VAL A 122 10.37 6.67 9.63
CA VAL A 122 11.73 6.46 9.13
C VAL A 122 12.71 6.78 10.26
N LEU A 123 12.79 5.90 11.26
CA LEU A 123 13.83 5.92 12.30
C LEU A 123 14.90 4.86 12.01
#